data_AF-A0A7V4G7R7-F1
#
_entry.id   AF-A0A7V4G7R7-F1
#
_cell.length_a   1.000
_cell.length_b   1.000
_cell.length_c   1.000
_cell.angle_alpha   90.00
_cell.angle_beta   90.00
_cell.angle_gamma   90.00
#
_symmetry.space_group_name_H-M   'P 1'
#
loop_
_entity.id
_entity.type
_entity.pdbx_description
1 polymer ?
#
loop_
_entity_poly.entity_id
_entity_poly.type
_entity_poly.pdbx_seq_one_letter_code
_entity_poly.pdbx_strand_id
1 'polypeptide(L)'
;MQRAATWKHPDWKLLSGLLVAGLCAKIAISTLFLLPAGWLKWPGPQPSEAAVTPGAEGTPLPPLPRLLALVDKERQALVARETAVKVQEEHLTMLKKELEERLKELQAMQARVLEALEEEKRLQGEHNRHLVATLQAMPPDRAGRLLEKMEEPDAVWLL
;
A
#
# COMPACT_ATOMS: atom_id res chain seq x y z
N MET A 1 41.72 -25.80 -5.13
CA MET A 1 41.01 -25.22 -3.97
C MET A 1 39.88 -24.33 -4.49
N GLN A 2 38.64 -24.82 -4.51
CA GLN A 2 37.47 -24.03 -4.87
C GLN A 2 36.43 -24.21 -3.75
N ARG A 3 36.07 -23.11 -3.09
CA ARG A 3 35.06 -23.08 -2.03
C ARG A 3 33.69 -23.05 -2.70
N ALA A 4 32.90 -24.11 -2.52
CA ALA A 4 31.50 -24.13 -2.88
C ALA A 4 30.72 -23.17 -1.97
N ALA A 5 30.14 -22.11 -2.56
CA ALA A 5 29.20 -21.25 -1.86
C ALA A 5 27.84 -21.95 -1.82
N THR A 6 27.53 -22.57 -0.69
CA THR A 6 26.20 -23.14 -0.42
C THR A 6 25.22 -22.00 -0.16
N TRP A 7 24.47 -21.59 -1.19
CA TRP A 7 23.30 -20.72 -1.03
C TRP A 7 22.23 -21.49 -0.26
N LYS A 8 22.11 -21.21 1.04
CA LYS A 8 20.95 -21.63 1.84
C LYS A 8 19.78 -20.76 1.42
N HIS A 9 18.75 -21.37 0.85
CA HIS A 9 17.48 -20.70 0.59
C HIS A 9 16.99 -20.03 1.89
N PRO A 10 16.59 -18.75 1.85
CA PRO A 10 16.01 -18.11 3.02
C PRO A 10 14.71 -18.82 3.36
N ASP A 11 14.62 -19.35 4.58
CA ASP A 11 13.45 -20.08 5.06
C ASP A 11 12.20 -19.23 4.88
N TRP A 12 11.41 -19.54 3.85
CA TRP A 12 10.18 -18.82 3.47
C TRP A 12 9.18 -18.69 4.63
N LYS A 13 9.26 -19.64 5.58
CA LYS A 13 8.53 -19.65 6.85
C LYS A 13 8.89 -18.45 7.74
N LEU A 14 10.17 -18.06 7.79
CA LEU A 14 10.64 -16.90 8.55
C LEU A 14 10.19 -15.59 7.89
N LEU A 15 10.25 -15.51 6.57
CA LEU A 15 9.75 -14.34 5.82
C LEU A 15 8.23 -14.17 5.99
N SER A 16 7.46 -15.26 5.92
CA SER A 16 6.03 -15.21 6.19
C SER A 16 5.73 -14.83 7.64
N GLY A 17 6.52 -15.32 8.60
CA GLY A 17 6.37 -14.97 10.01
C GLY A 17 6.64 -13.50 10.28
N LEU A 18 7.67 -12.93 9.66
CA LEU A 18 8.02 -11.51 9.79
C LEU A 18 6.96 -10.59 9.18
N LEU A 19 6.39 -11.01 8.05
CA LEU A 19 5.34 -10.27 7.34
C LEU A 19 4.01 -10.27 8.12
N VAL A 20 3.63 -11.41 8.70
CA VAL A 20 2.46 -11.52 9.60
C VAL A 20 2.69 -10.72 10.88
N ALA A 21 3.87 -10.80 11.49
CA ALA A 21 4.19 -10.02 12.69
C ALA A 21 4.14 -8.51 12.41
N GLY A 22 4.62 -8.06 11.26
CA GLY A 22 4.53 -6.66 10.83
C GLY A 22 3.10 -6.19 10.61
N LEU A 23 2.25 -7.04 10.00
CA LEU A 23 0.81 -6.77 9.85
C LEU A 23 0.10 -6.70 11.20
N CYS A 24 0.37 -7.64 12.11
CA CYS A 24 -0.19 -7.62 13.46
C CYS A 24 0.25 -6.39 14.26
N ALA A 25 1.52 -5.98 14.17
CA ALA A 25 2.01 -4.76 14.81
C ALA A 25 1.30 -3.51 14.27
N LYS A 26 1.10 -3.43 12.95
CA LYS A 26 0.41 -2.32 12.29
C LYS A 26 -1.08 -2.25 12.66
N ILE A 27 -1.74 -3.41 12.76
CA ILE A 27 -3.13 -3.50 13.23
C ILE A 27 -3.20 -3.11 14.71
N ALA A 28 -2.28 -3.56 15.55
CA ALA A 28 -2.25 -3.19 16.97
C ALA A 28 -2.02 -1.68 17.19
N ILE A 29 -1.17 -1.04 16.40
CA ILE A 29 -0.96 0.42 16.45
C ILE A 29 -2.20 1.16 15.93
N SER A 30 -2.84 0.63 14.88
CA SER A 30 -4.08 1.19 14.32
C SER A 30 -5.28 1.04 15.26
N THR A 31 -5.40 -0.08 16.00
CA THR A 31 -6.48 -0.28 16.97
C THR A 31 -6.21 0.53 18.23
N LEU A 32 -4.95 0.72 18.64
CA LEU A 32 -4.60 1.61 19.74
C LEU A 32 -5.00 3.07 19.48
N PHE A 33 -4.99 3.51 18.21
CA PHE A 33 -5.41 4.85 17.80
C PHE A 33 -6.93 4.97 17.56
N LEU A 34 -7.64 3.85 17.38
CA LEU A 34 -9.10 3.79 17.20
C LEU A 34 -9.87 3.32 18.44
N LEU A 35 -9.19 2.99 19.55
CA LEU A 35 -9.89 2.76 20.81
C LEU A 35 -10.52 4.08 21.29
N PRO A 36 -11.82 4.09 21.65
CA PRO A 36 -12.45 5.27 22.22
C PRO A 36 -11.68 5.66 23.49
N ALA A 37 -11.29 6.93 23.57
CA ALA A 37 -10.64 7.55 24.72
C ALA A 37 -11.56 7.62 25.96
N GLY A 38 -12.14 6.49 26.37
CA GLY A 38 -13.09 6.36 27.47
C GLY A 38 -12.68 5.33 28.53
N TRP A 39 -11.57 4.60 28.36
CA TRP A 39 -11.11 3.61 29.34
C TRP A 39 -9.88 4.04 30.17
N LEU A 40 -9.08 4.99 29.69
CA LEU A 40 -8.10 5.64 30.54
C LEU A 40 -8.85 6.61 31.47
N LYS A 41 -9.00 6.24 32.74
CA LYS A 41 -9.38 7.16 33.82
C LYS A 41 -8.32 8.24 33.95
N TRP A 42 -8.38 9.23 33.07
CA TRP A 42 -7.69 10.49 33.22
C TRP A 42 -8.32 11.23 34.41
N PRO A 43 -7.55 11.72 35.39
CA PRO A 43 -8.09 12.59 36.42
C PRO A 43 -8.51 13.89 35.72
N GLY A 44 -9.81 14.15 35.67
CA GLY A 44 -10.43 15.09 34.74
C GLY A 44 -10.17 16.57 35.00
N PRO A 45 -10.88 17.46 34.28
CA PRO A 45 -11.21 18.77 34.81
C PRO A 45 -12.29 18.59 35.89
N GLN A 46 -11.96 18.93 37.13
CA GLN A 46 -12.93 19.10 38.21
C GLN A 46 -14.07 19.99 37.72
N PRO A 47 -15.35 19.60 37.80
CA PRO A 47 -16.42 20.58 37.80
C PRO A 47 -16.19 21.46 39.02
N SER A 48 -15.88 22.74 38.79
CA SER A 48 -15.60 23.69 39.86
C SER A 48 -16.66 23.61 40.95
N GLU A 49 -16.17 23.42 42.17
CA GLU A 49 -16.82 23.64 43.45
C GLU A 49 -17.20 25.13 43.66
N ALA A 50 -17.54 25.84 42.59
CA ALA A 50 -17.96 27.24 42.57
C ALA A 50 -19.48 27.39 42.46
N ALA A 51 -20.24 26.29 42.41
CA ALA A 51 -21.70 26.33 42.31
C ALA A 51 -22.42 26.22 43.67
N VAL A 52 -21.70 26.10 44.79
CA VAL A 52 -22.32 26.09 46.13
C VAL A 52 -21.56 27.04 47.08
N THR A 53 -21.76 28.34 46.89
CA THR A 53 -21.75 29.31 47.99
C THR A 53 -22.86 30.33 47.75
N PRO A 54 -23.85 30.47 48.65
CA PRO A 54 -24.77 31.58 48.62
C PRO A 54 -24.06 32.80 49.21
N GLY A 55 -23.82 33.81 48.38
CA GLY A 55 -23.50 35.17 48.82
C GLY A 55 -22.02 35.59 48.72
N ALA A 56 -21.86 36.84 48.30
CA ALA A 56 -20.68 37.71 48.33
C ALA A 56 -19.87 37.88 47.03
N GLU A 57 -20.21 38.98 46.34
CA GLU A 57 -19.29 40.01 45.85
C GLU A 57 -18.47 39.77 44.56
N GLY A 58 -18.94 40.40 43.47
CA GLY A 58 -18.13 41.40 42.79
C GLY A 58 -16.98 40.94 41.90
N THR A 59 -17.21 40.03 40.95
CA THR A 59 -16.30 39.89 39.81
C THR A 59 -16.57 41.03 38.81
N PRO A 60 -15.65 41.98 38.60
CA PRO A 60 -15.87 43.04 37.62
C PRO A 60 -15.95 42.39 36.23
N LEU A 61 -17.06 42.61 35.52
CA LEU A 61 -17.16 42.23 34.12
C LEU A 61 -15.93 42.81 33.40
N PRO A 62 -15.18 42.00 32.63
CA PRO A 62 -14.07 42.53 31.85
C PRO A 62 -14.61 43.64 30.94
N PRO A 63 -13.90 44.78 30.82
CA PRO A 63 -14.38 45.89 30.03
C PRO A 63 -14.65 45.41 28.60
N LEU A 64 -15.79 45.78 28.02
CA LEU A 64 -16.22 45.44 26.66
C LEU A 64 -15.09 45.40 25.60
N PRO A 65 -14.13 46.35 25.55
CA PRO A 65 -13.00 46.27 24.61
C PRO A 65 -12.11 45.03 24.78
N ARG A 66 -11.97 44.50 25.99
CA ARG A 66 -11.15 43.31 26.27
C ARG A 66 -11.81 42.01 25.82
N LEU A 67 -13.14 41.94 25.85
CA LEU A 67 -13.91 40.82 25.29
C LEU A 67 -13.85 40.80 23.77
N LEU A 68 -13.98 41.98 23.13
CA LEU A 68 -13.82 42.10 21.67
C LEU A 68 -12.42 41.67 21.22
N ALA A 69 -11.38 42.09 21.93
CA ALA A 69 -10.00 41.67 21.62
C ALA A 69 -9.77 40.16 21.78
N LEU A 70 -10.48 39.48 22.68
CA LEU A 70 -10.41 38.01 22.81
C LEU A 70 -11.16 37.34 21.65
N VAL A 71 -12.34 37.84 21.28
CA VAL A 71 -13.10 37.32 20.12
C VAL A 71 -12.32 37.50 18.82
N ASP A 72 -11.65 38.63 18.63
CA ASP A 72 -10.84 38.88 17.44
C ASP A 72 -9.63 37.93 17.36
N LYS A 73 -9.00 37.61 18.50
CA LYS A 73 -7.92 36.62 18.58
C LYS A 73 -8.40 35.21 18.26
N GLU A 74 -9.55 34.80 18.81
CA GLU A 74 -10.15 33.50 18.49
C GLU A 74 -10.54 33.42 17.01
N ARG A 75 -11.09 34.49 16.44
CA ARG A 75 -11.37 34.56 14.99
C ARG A 75 -10.11 34.42 14.15
N GLN A 76 -9.03 35.12 14.51
CA GLN A 76 -7.75 34.99 13.80
C GLN A 76 -7.18 33.57 13.91
N ALA A 77 -7.28 32.95 15.09
CA ALA A 77 -6.84 31.56 15.30
C ALA A 77 -7.67 30.56 14.47
N LEU A 78 -8.98 30.76 14.38
CA LEU A 78 -9.87 29.94 13.56
C LEU A 78 -9.55 30.11 12.06
N VAL A 79 -9.38 31.35 11.58
CA VAL A 79 -8.99 31.60 10.18
C VAL A 79 -7.63 30.95 9.86
N ALA A 80 -6.65 31.04 10.76
CA ALA A 80 -5.37 30.38 10.57
C ALA A 80 -5.52 28.86 10.46
N ARG A 81 -6.36 28.24 11.30
CA ARG A 81 -6.66 26.80 11.22
C ARG A 81 -7.38 26.44 9.93
N GLU A 82 -8.38 27.21 9.52
CA GLU A 82 -9.11 26.99 8.27
C GLU A 82 -8.19 27.07 7.04
N THR A 83 -7.27 28.04 7.01
CA THR A 83 -6.29 28.14 5.92
C THR A 83 -5.32 26.96 5.91
N ALA A 84 -4.86 26.50 7.07
CA ALA A 84 -3.99 25.33 7.17
C ALA A 84 -4.70 24.05 6.70
N VAL A 85 -5.98 23.88 7.06
CA VAL A 85 -6.78 22.74 6.60
C VAL A 85 -6.99 22.79 5.09
N LYS A 86 -7.33 23.95 4.52
CA LYS A 86 -7.50 24.11 3.07
C LYS A 86 -6.23 23.74 2.29
N VAL A 87 -5.06 24.20 2.74
CA VAL A 87 -3.78 23.83 2.11
C VAL A 87 -3.53 22.32 2.21
N GLN A 88 -3.87 21.69 3.33
CA GLN A 88 -3.76 20.23 3.46
C GLN A 88 -4.73 19.49 2.54
N GLU A 89 -5.97 19.96 2.41
CA GLU A 89 -6.96 19.41 1.49
C GLU A 89 -6.48 19.51 0.04
N GLU A 90 -5.98 20.67 -0.37
CA GLU A 90 -5.39 20.87 -1.71
C GLU A 90 -4.23 19.89 -1.94
N HIS A 91 -3.30 19.78 -0.99
CA HIS A 91 -2.20 18.82 -1.08
C HIS A 91 -2.68 17.37 -1.20
N LEU A 92 -3.68 16.97 -0.41
CA LEU A 92 -4.25 15.63 -0.46
C LEU A 92 -4.96 15.37 -1.79
N THR A 93 -5.66 16.36 -2.36
CA THR A 93 -6.31 16.20 -3.67
C THR A 93 -5.28 16.06 -4.79
N MET A 94 -4.16 16.79 -4.73
CA MET A 94 -3.06 16.64 -5.69
C MET A 94 -2.42 15.26 -5.59
N LEU A 95 -2.11 14.80 -4.38
CA LEU A 95 -1.54 13.46 -4.16
C LEU A 95 -2.49 12.34 -4.60
N LYS A 96 -3.80 12.51 -4.39
CA LYS A 96 -4.81 11.56 -4.88
C LYS A 96 -4.79 11.47 -6.40
N LYS A 97 -4.76 12.60 -7.10
CA LYS A 97 -4.69 12.63 -8.57
C LYS A 97 -3.43 11.95 -9.08
N GLU A 98 -2.28 12.26 -8.48
CA GLU A 98 -1.01 11.64 -8.87
C GLU A 98 -1.05 10.11 -8.64
N LEU A 99 -1.58 9.65 -7.50
CA LEU A 99 -1.75 8.22 -7.25
C LEU A 99 -2.69 7.55 -8.26
N GLU A 100 -3.81 8.19 -8.60
CA GLU A 100 -4.73 7.68 -9.62
C GLU A 100 -4.08 7.59 -11.00
N GLU A 101 -3.25 8.57 -11.38
CA GLU A 101 -2.47 8.55 -12.62
C GLU A 101 -1.45 7.42 -12.61
N ARG A 102 -0.67 7.27 -11.54
CA ARG A 102 0.30 6.17 -11.39
C ARG A 102 -0.36 4.80 -11.42
N LEU A 103 -1.53 4.65 -10.81
CA LEU A 103 -2.29 3.40 -10.86
C LEU A 103 -2.76 3.09 -12.28
N LYS A 104 -3.24 4.08 -13.03
CA LYS A 104 -3.62 3.91 -14.44
C LYS A 104 -2.42 3.53 -15.30
N GLU A 105 -1.27 4.17 -15.08
CA GLU A 105 -0.01 3.82 -15.77
C GLU A 105 0.37 2.36 -15.50
N LEU A 106 0.34 1.92 -14.24
CA LEU A 106 0.66 0.54 -13.86
C LEU A 106 -0.32 -0.47 -14.46
N GLN A 107 -1.62 -0.17 -14.45
CA GLN A 107 -2.63 -1.02 -15.08
C GLN A 107 -2.42 -1.13 -16.59
N ALA A 108 -2.09 -0.02 -17.25
CA ALA A 108 -1.79 -0.03 -18.69
C ALA A 108 -0.53 -0.83 -19.01
N MET A 109 0.52 -0.73 -18.17
CA MET A 109 1.72 -1.55 -18.32
C MET A 109 1.41 -3.04 -18.10
N GLN A 110 0.62 -3.38 -17.08
CA GLN A 110 0.20 -4.74 -16.82
C GLN A 110 -0.58 -5.33 -18.00
N ALA A 111 -1.51 -4.57 -18.57
CA ALA A 111 -2.27 -5.00 -19.75
C ALA A 111 -1.34 -5.28 -20.95
N ARG A 112 -0.41 -4.37 -21.25
CA ARG A 112 0.58 -4.56 -22.33
C ARG A 112 1.47 -5.78 -22.12
N VAL A 113 1.89 -6.03 -20.87
CA VAL A 113 2.68 -7.22 -20.54
C VAL A 113 1.86 -8.49 -20.75
N LEU A 114 0.59 -8.51 -20.35
CA LEU A 114 -0.29 -9.65 -20.58
C LEU A 114 -0.52 -9.90 -22.07
N GLU A 115 -0.79 -8.85 -22.85
CA GLU A 115 -0.93 -8.95 -24.31
C GLU A 115 0.34 -9.52 -24.96
N ALA A 116 1.52 -9.00 -24.61
CA ALA A 116 2.79 -9.51 -25.13
C ALA A 116 3.02 -10.99 -24.78
N LEU A 117 2.62 -11.41 -23.57
CA LEU A 117 2.77 -12.79 -23.10
C LEU A 117 1.79 -13.73 -23.81
N GLU A 118 0.59 -13.27 -24.14
CA GLU A 118 -0.38 -14.00 -24.95
C GLU A 118 0.09 -14.13 -26.42
N GLU A 119 0.65 -13.06 -26.99
CA GLU A 119 1.25 -13.07 -28.32
C GLU A 119 2.43 -14.05 -28.38
N GLU A 120 3.33 -14.01 -27.39
CA GLU A 120 4.47 -14.93 -27.31
C GLU A 120 3.99 -16.39 -27.24
N LYS A 121 3.00 -16.69 -26.40
CA LYS A 121 2.40 -18.03 -26.34
C LYS A 121 1.79 -18.47 -27.67
N ARG A 122 1.14 -17.54 -28.39
CA ARG A 122 0.55 -17.84 -29.70
C ARG A 122 1.63 -18.17 -30.73
N LEU A 123 2.70 -17.36 -30.77
CA LEU A 123 3.84 -17.57 -31.66
C LEU A 123 4.59 -18.87 -31.34
N GLN A 124 4.80 -19.17 -30.06
CA GLN A 124 5.37 -20.45 -29.62
C GLN A 124 4.48 -21.64 -30.05
N GLY A 125 3.16 -21.52 -29.90
CA GLY A 125 2.22 -22.55 -30.36
C GLY A 125 2.26 -22.78 -31.88
N GLU A 126 2.35 -21.71 -32.68
CA GLU A 126 2.52 -21.79 -34.13
C GLU A 126 3.87 -22.41 -34.51
N HIS A 127 4.95 -21.98 -33.86
CA HIS A 127 6.29 -22.52 -34.07
C HIS A 127 6.34 -24.02 -33.77
N ASN A 128 5.77 -24.45 -32.65
CA ASN A 128 5.70 -25.84 -32.25
C ASN A 128 4.90 -26.67 -33.26
N ARG A 129 3.74 -26.16 -33.73
CA ARG A 129 2.97 -26.83 -34.78
C ARG A 129 3.77 -27.01 -36.06
N HIS A 130 4.52 -25.98 -36.48
CA HIS A 130 5.39 -26.06 -37.65
C HIS A 130 6.54 -27.07 -37.45
N LEU A 131 7.13 -27.12 -36.26
CA LEU A 131 8.17 -28.09 -35.89
C LEU A 131 7.64 -29.53 -35.96
N VAL A 132 6.49 -29.79 -35.34
CA VAL A 132 5.83 -31.11 -35.39
C VAL A 132 5.54 -31.52 -36.83
N ALA A 133 4.95 -30.64 -37.64
CA ALA A 133 4.66 -30.94 -39.04
C ALA A 133 5.93 -31.26 -39.85
N THR A 134 7.01 -30.51 -39.61
CA THR A 134 8.30 -30.74 -40.28
C THR A 134 8.94 -32.06 -39.85
N LEU A 135 8.88 -32.39 -38.57
CA LEU A 135 9.39 -33.66 -38.03
C LEU A 135 8.58 -34.85 -38.56
N GLN A 136 7.25 -34.73 -38.67
CA GLN A 136 6.38 -35.76 -39.25
C GLN A 136 6.63 -36.01 -40.74
N ALA A 137 7.00 -34.96 -41.49
CA ALA A 137 7.34 -35.09 -42.91
C ALA A 137 8.74 -35.70 -43.14
N MET A 138 9.58 -35.79 -42.10
CA MET A 138 10.93 -36.34 -42.17
C MET A 138 10.94 -37.85 -41.86
N PRO A 139 11.84 -38.66 -42.46
CA PRO A 139 11.99 -40.06 -42.09
C PRO A 139 12.35 -40.24 -40.59
N PRO A 140 11.79 -41.28 -39.92
CA PRO A 140 11.81 -41.43 -38.46
C PRO A 140 13.23 -41.55 -37.88
N ASP A 141 14.16 -42.17 -38.60
CA ASP A 141 15.57 -42.29 -38.19
C ASP A 141 16.30 -40.94 -38.07
N ARG A 142 15.91 -39.95 -38.89
CA ARG A 142 16.47 -38.59 -38.81
C ARG A 142 15.73 -37.76 -37.77
N ALA A 143 14.40 -37.89 -37.68
CA ALA A 143 13.59 -37.19 -36.68
C ALA A 143 14.01 -37.58 -35.24
N GLY A 144 14.20 -38.87 -34.97
CA GLY A 144 14.65 -39.36 -33.65
C GLY A 144 16.01 -38.81 -33.24
N ARG A 145 16.99 -38.79 -34.15
CA ARG A 145 18.33 -38.21 -33.88
C ARG A 145 18.31 -36.69 -33.68
N LEU A 146 17.28 -36.01 -34.18
CA LEU A 146 17.12 -34.56 -34.05
C LEU A 146 16.44 -34.23 -32.71
N LEU A 147 15.42 -35.00 -32.31
CA LEU A 147 14.79 -34.93 -31.00
C LEU A 147 15.77 -35.25 -29.87
N GLU A 148 16.65 -36.24 -30.05
CA GLU A 148 17.68 -36.61 -29.07
C GLU A 148 18.76 -35.51 -28.88
N LYS A 149 18.86 -34.57 -29.82
CA LYS A 149 19.74 -33.40 -29.75
C LYS A 149 19.04 -32.11 -29.30
N MET A 150 17.71 -32.11 -29.23
CA MET A 150 16.96 -30.98 -28.67
C MET A 150 17.10 -30.96 -27.15
N GLU A 151 17.05 -29.78 -26.55
CA GLU A 151 17.08 -29.65 -25.09
C GLU A 151 15.82 -30.30 -24.49
N GLU A 152 16.00 -31.04 -23.38
CA GLU A 152 14.95 -31.78 -22.68
C GLU A 152 13.62 -31.02 -22.47
N PRO A 153 13.59 -29.72 -22.09
CA PRO A 153 12.32 -29.02 -21.91
C PRO A 153 11.52 -28.85 -23.20
N ASP A 154 12.17 -28.67 -24.35
CA ASP A 154 11.50 -28.46 -25.64
C ASP A 154 11.01 -29.78 -26.23
N ALA A 155 11.77 -30.86 -26.03
CA ALA A 155 11.39 -32.21 -26.46
C ALA A 155 10.17 -32.74 -25.70
N VAL A 156 10.07 -32.46 -24.39
CA VAL A 156 8.92 -32.83 -23.56
C VAL A 156 7.67 -32.02 -23.92
N TRP A 157 7.83 -30.77 -24.37
CA TRP A 157 6.70 -29.93 -24.80
C TRP A 157 6.08 -30.34 -26.14
N LEU A 158 6.80 -31.14 -26.94
CA LEU A 158 6.38 -31.62 -28.26
C LEU A 158 5.69 -33.01 -28.23
N LEU A 159 5.86 -33.77 -27.15
CA LEU A 159 5.29 -35.10 -26.90
C LEU A 159 3.94 -35.03 -26.18
#